data_AF-A0A318TTZ3-F1
#
_entry.id   AF-A0A318TTZ3-F1
#
_cell.length_a   1.000
_cell.length_b   1.000
_cell.length_c   1.000
_cell.angle_alpha   90.00
_cell.angle_beta   90.00
_cell.angle_gamma   90.00
#
_symmetry.space_group_name_H-M   'P 1'
#
loop_
_entity.id
_entity.type
_entity.pdbx_description
1 polymer ?
#
loop_
_entity_poly.entity_id
_entity_poly.type
_entity_poly.pdbx_seq_one_letter_code
_entity_poly.pdbx_strand_id
1 'polypeptide(L)' 'MSENPKAIPNKVVDLLVSEVLRKNNVNIDSAKSNLNDEQKKAIKDLVEELKTQVDSFVNQSPDKKE' A
#
# COMPACT_ATOMS: atom_id res chain seq x y z
N MET A 1 16.62 22.23 -7.07
CA MET A 1 16.37 20.80 -6.77
C MET A 1 14.98 20.48 -7.28
N SER A 2 14.84 19.44 -8.08
CA SER A 2 13.66 19.20 -8.91
C SER A 2 12.45 18.78 -8.09
N GLU A 3 11.47 19.67 -7.92
CA GLU A 3 10.15 19.31 -7.40
C GLU A 3 9.36 18.58 -8.48
N ASN A 4 9.21 17.27 -8.31
CA ASN A 4 8.44 16.42 -9.20
C ASN A 4 6.95 16.62 -8.88
N PRO A 5 6.12 17.21 -9.77
CA PRO A 5 4.76 17.67 -9.45
C PRO A 5 3.71 16.53 -9.35
N LYS A 6 4.15 15.28 -9.18
CA LYS A 6 3.30 14.07 -9.17
C LYS A 6 3.38 13.27 -7.87
N ALA A 7 3.92 13.84 -6.79
CA ALA A 7 3.88 13.18 -5.49
C ALA A 7 2.50 13.39 -4.85
N ILE A 8 1.71 12.31 -4.71
CA ILE A 8 0.48 12.36 -3.92
C ILE A 8 0.86 12.83 -2.50
N PRO A 9 0.16 13.83 -1.93
CA PRO A 9 0.48 14.31 -0.59
C PRO A 9 0.40 13.16 0.41
N ASN A 10 1.42 13.00 1.26
CA ASN A 10 1.47 11.90 2.24
C ASN A 10 0.19 11.79 3.10
N LYS A 11 -0.45 12.92 3.42
CA LYS A 11 -1.74 12.93 4.14
C LYS A 11 -2.87 12.24 3.38
N VAL A 12 -2.90 12.31 2.06
CA VAL A 12 -3.91 11.64 1.22
C VAL A 12 -3.65 10.14 1.20
N VAL A 13 -2.38 9.73 1.14
CA VAL A 13 -1.99 8.31 1.28
C VAL A 13 -2.43 7.78 2.65
N ASP A 14 -2.13 8.51 3.73
CA ASP A 14 -2.51 8.12 5.09
C ASP A 14 -4.04 7.98 5.26
N LEU A 15 -4.82 8.88 4.66
CA LEU A 15 -6.28 8.81 4.66
C LEU A 15 -6.78 7.57 3.91
N LEU A 16 -6.28 7.30 2.70
CA LEU A 16 -6.69 6.14 1.91
C LEU A 16 -6.35 4.83 2.61
N VAL A 17 -5.14 4.70 3.15
CA VAL A 17 -4.72 3.53 3.92
C VAL A 17 -5.60 3.34 5.16
N SER A 18 -5.89 4.42 5.89
CA SER A 18 -6.74 4.37 7.07
C SER A 18 -8.18 3.97 6.73
N GLU A 19 -8.74 4.49 5.64
CA GLU A 19 -10.08 4.14 5.18
C GLU A 19 -10.18 2.69 4.72
N VAL A 20 -9.20 2.18 3.98
CA VAL A 20 -9.15 0.78 3.53
C VAL A 20 -9.09 -0.16 4.72
N LEU A 21 -8.20 0.11 5.68
CA LEU A 21 -8.06 -0.72 6.88
C LEU A 21 -9.34 -0.68 7.73
N ARG A 22 -9.93 0.51 7.91
CA ARG A 22 -11.19 0.68 8.65
C ARG A 22 -12.36 -0.04 7.99
N LYS A 23 -12.49 0.01 6.65
CA LYS A 23 -13.54 -0.70 5.90
C LYS A 23 -13.45 -2.22 6.02
N ASN A 24 -12.25 -2.75 6.32
CA ASN A 24 -12.02 -4.16 6.57
C ASN A 24 -11.99 -4.50 8.06
N ASN A 25 -12.56 -3.65 8.92
CA ASN A 25 -12.62 -3.80 10.38
C ASN A 25 -11.24 -3.94 11.07
N VAL A 26 -10.17 -3.45 10.44
CA VAL A 26 -8.83 -3.43 11.04
C VAL A 26 -8.65 -2.15 11.84
N ASN A 27 -8.55 -2.28 13.16
CA ASN A 27 -8.18 -1.18 14.05
C ASN A 27 -6.65 -1.09 14.17
N ILE A 28 -6.06 -0.09 13.53
CA ILE A 28 -4.61 0.11 13.42
C ILE A 28 -3.95 0.29 14.79
N ASP A 29 -4.58 1.01 15.71
CA ASP A 29 -4.01 1.29 17.03
C ASP A 29 -3.93 0.02 17.88
N SER A 30 -4.98 -0.82 17.81
CA SER A 30 -4.98 -2.14 18.45
C SER A 30 -4.08 -3.14 17.74
N ALA A 31 -3.92 -3.05 16.42
CA ALA A 31 -3.07 -3.95 15.66
C ALA A 31 -1.59 -3.66 15.97
N LYS A 32 -1.17 -2.39 15.92
CA LYS A 32 0.23 -2.01 16.19
C LYS A 32 0.71 -2.37 17.60
N SER A 33 -0.19 -2.37 18.58
CA SER A 33 0.13 -2.69 19.98
C SER A 33 0.14 -4.19 20.28
N ASN A 34 -0.51 -5.03 19.47
CA ASN A 34 -0.62 -6.48 19.67
C ASN A 34 0.20 -7.33 18.68
N LEU A 35 0.91 -6.70 17.74
CA LEU A 35 1.75 -7.39 16.76
C LEU A 35 3.20 -7.49 17.26
N ASN A 36 3.74 -8.70 17.25
CA ASN A 36 5.18 -8.92 17.42
C ASN A 36 5.96 -8.53 16.14
N ASP A 37 7.29 -8.45 16.24
CA ASP A 37 8.10 -7.94 15.12
C ASP A 37 8.11 -8.86 13.90
N GLU A 38 7.95 -10.17 14.09
CA GLU A 38 7.81 -11.14 13.00
C GLU A 38 6.48 -10.96 12.25
N GLN A 39 5.38 -10.75 12.98
CA GLN A 39 4.06 -10.46 12.40
C GLN A 39 4.06 -9.12 11.65
N LYS A 40 4.73 -8.09 12.18
CA LYS A 40 4.91 -6.81 11.46
C LYS A 40 5.66 -7.01 10.15
N LYS A 41 6.72 -7.81 10.17
CA LYS A 41 7.52 -8.13 8.98
C LYS A 41 6.67 -8.87 7.93
N ALA A 42 5.91 -9.89 8.34
CA ALA A 42 5.04 -10.64 7.43
C ALA A 42 3.98 -9.75 6.76
N ILE A 43 3.38 -8.80 7.50
CA ILE A 43 2.43 -7.83 6.93
C ILE A 43 3.13 -6.91 5.92
N LYS A 44 4.34 -6.44 6.24
CA LYS A 44 5.12 -5.60 5.34
C LYS A 44 5.43 -6.33 4.03
N ASP A 45 5.91 -7.56 4.12
CA ASP A 45 6.29 -8.38 2.96
C ASP A 45 5.07 -8.64 2.06
N LEU A 46 3.90 -8.94 2.64
CA LEU A 46 2.64 -9.12 1.90
C LEU A 46 2.19 -7.85 1.18
N VAL A 47 2.32 -6.69 1.83
CA VAL A 47 1.95 -5.39 1.22
C VAL A 47 2.92 -5.01 0.10
N GLU A 48 4.22 -5.29 0.24
CA GLU A 48 5.21 -5.08 -0.83
C GLU A 48 4.95 -5.99 -2.04
N GLU A 49 4.57 -7.24 -1.80
CA GLU A 49 4.16 -8.16 -2.86
C GLU A 49 2.89 -7.67 -3.57
N LEU A 50 1.86 -7.28 -2.81
CA LEU A 50 0.62 -6.74 -3.38
C LEU A 50 0.87 -5.48 -4.19
N LYS A 51 1.74 -4.58 -3.70
CA LYS A 51 2.17 -3.40 -4.45
C LYS A 51 2.80 -3.79 -5.78
N THR A 52 3.68 -4.79 -5.78
CA THR A 52 4.33 -5.29 -7.00
C THR A 52 3.32 -5.88 -7.99
N GLN A 53 2.32 -6.62 -7.51
CA GLN A 53 1.24 -7.17 -8.34
C GLN A 53 0.37 -6.07 -8.95
N VAL A 54 0.03 -5.03 -8.17
CA VAL A 54 -0.73 -3.87 -8.66
C VAL A 54 0.10 -3.06 -9.67
N ASP A 55 1.37 -2.79 -9.37
CA ASP A 55 2.27 -2.11 -10.29
C ASP A 55 2.41 -2.90 -11.60
N SER A 56 2.50 -4.23 -11.53
CA SER A 56 2.53 -5.10 -12.72
C SER A 56 1.22 -5.04 -13.51
N PHE A 57 0.08 -5.02 -12.82
CA PHE A 57 -1.24 -4.89 -13.45
C PHE A 57 -1.44 -3.54 -14.13
N VAL A 58 -1.05 -2.44 -13.47
CA VAL A 58 -1.18 -1.07 -14.02
C VAL A 58 -0.21 -0.85 -15.18
N ASN A 59 1.00 -1.42 -15.11
CA ASN A 59 2.02 -1.29 -16.15
C ASN A 59 1.91 -2.37 -17.26
N GLN A 60 0.92 -3.26 -17.18
CA GLN A 60 0.52 -4.09 -18.33
C GLN A 60 -0.18 -3.18 -19.36
N SER A 61 0.61 -2.51 -20.20
CA SER A 61 0.08 -1.89 -21.42
C SER A 61 -0.57 -2.97 -22.31
N PRO A 62 -1.72 -2.69 -22.95
CA PRO A 62 -2.32 -3.55 -23.95
C PRO A 62 -1.57 -3.43 -25.29
N ASP A 63 -0.28 -3.73 -25.30
CA ASP A 63 0.53 -3.80 -26.53
C ASP A 63 1.11 -5.20 -26.70
N LYS A 64 0.20 -6.15 -26.93
CA LYS A 64 0.42 -7.33 -27.78
C LYS A 64 -0.90 -7.71 -28.46
N LYS A 65 -1.33 -6.86 -29.39
CA LYS A 65 -1.80 -7.37 -30.68
C LYS A 65 -0.61 -7.27 -31.62
N GLU A 66 -0.07 -8.44 -31.98
CA GLU A 66 0.54 -8.85 -33.25
C GLU A 66 1.45 -10.06 -33.03
#